data_AF-A0A523FQT9-F1
#
_entry.id   AF-A0A523FQT9-F1
#
_cell.length_a   1.000
_cell.length_b   1.000
_cell.length_c   1.000
_cell.angle_alpha   90.00
_cell.angle_beta   90.00
_cell.angle_gamma   90.00
#
_symmetry.space_group_name_H-M   'P 1'
#
loop_
_entity.id
_entity.type
_entity.pdbx_description
1 polymer ?
#
loop_
_entity_poly.entity_id
_entity_poly.type
_entity_poly.pdbx_seq_one_letter_code
_entity_poly.pdbx_strand_id
1 'polypeptide(L)'
;MFSLIRNLVFVIALVFIGLIGAAMGVYGTLDPCRILATELSKETIEDISKMFGGDGSSLGQVDHTIEGTYRLITSQYSSGECVERLGDIWRDKLSR
;
A
#
# COMPACT_ATOMS: atom_id res chain seq x y z
N MET A 1 22.00 30.87 -4.96
CA MET A 1 21.26 30.11 -3.92
C MET A 1 19.77 29.94 -4.27
N PHE A 2 19.03 30.98 -4.66
CA PHE A 2 17.59 30.92 -5.02
C PHE A 2 17.24 29.94 -6.15
N SER A 3 18.09 29.84 -7.19
CA SER A 3 17.83 28.95 -8.33
C SER A 3 18.01 27.45 -8.00
N LEU A 4 18.79 27.13 -6.97
CA LEU A 4 19.06 25.76 -6.54
C LEU A 4 17.86 25.20 -5.75
N ILE A 5 17.27 26.02 -4.88
CA ILE A 5 16.03 25.70 -4.15
C ILE A 5 14.87 25.54 -5.13
N ARG A 6 14.75 26.43 -6.13
CA ARG A 6 13.72 26.34 -7.16
C ARG A 6 13.84 25.06 -8.01
N ASN A 7 15.05 24.67 -8.40
CA ASN A 7 15.28 23.41 -9.12
C ASN A 7 14.96 22.20 -8.25
N LEU A 8 15.34 22.23 -6.98
CA LEU A 8 15.11 21.11 -6.05
C LEU A 8 13.61 20.91 -5.80
N VAL A 9 12.85 21.99 -5.63
CA VAL A 9 11.37 21.94 -5.54
C VAL A 9 10.75 21.39 -6.83
N PHE A 10 11.26 21.78 -8.00
CA PHE A 10 10.75 21.28 -9.28
C PHE A 10 11.01 19.78 -9.49
N VAL A 11 12.18 19.30 -9.08
CA VAL A 11 12.55 17.88 -9.15
C VAL A 11 11.70 17.05 -8.18
N ILE A 12 11.53 17.51 -6.93
CA ILE A 12 10.65 16.85 -5.96
C ILE A 12 9.21 16.79 -6.49
N ALA A 13 8.69 17.90 -7.02
CA ALA A 13 7.34 17.95 -7.58
C ALA A 13 7.18 16.96 -8.75
N LEU A 14 8.16 16.86 -9.65
CA LEU A 14 8.13 15.89 -10.76
C LEU A 14 8.19 14.44 -10.28
N VAL A 15 8.94 14.15 -9.22
CA VAL A 15 8.98 12.82 -8.60
C VAL A 15 7.61 12.46 -8.00
N PHE A 16 6.97 13.39 -7.31
CA PHE A 16 5.62 13.18 -6.78
C PHE A 16 4.60 12.98 -7.89
N ILE A 17 4.61 13.81 -8.94
CA ILE A 17 3.70 13.64 -10.09
C ILE A 17 3.97 12.31 -10.81
N GLY A 18 5.23 11.89 -10.92
CA GLY A 18 5.61 10.60 -11.49
C GLY A 18 5.11 9.42 -10.64
N LEU A 19 5.24 9.50 -9.32
CA LEU A 19 4.71 8.49 -8.38
C LEU A 19 3.19 8.42 -8.41
N ILE A 20 2.52 9.56 -8.39
CA ILE A 20 1.06 9.67 -8.48
C ILE A 20 0.59 9.14 -9.84
N GLY A 21 1.29 9.47 -10.93
CA GLY A 21 1.01 9.00 -12.29
C GLY A 21 1.24 7.49 -12.46
N ALA A 22 2.30 6.94 -11.87
CA ALA A 22 2.57 5.50 -11.86
C ALA A 22 1.53 4.74 -11.03
N ALA A 23 1.15 5.28 -9.86
CA ALA A 23 0.05 4.74 -9.07
C ALA A 23 -1.27 4.76 -9.86
N MET A 24 -1.57 5.84 -10.56
CA MET A 24 -2.73 5.92 -11.47
C MET A 24 -2.65 4.89 -12.60
N GLY A 25 -1.47 4.66 -13.18
CA GLY A 25 -1.27 3.73 -14.31
C GLY A 25 -1.40 2.26 -13.93
N VAL A 26 -0.99 1.87 -12.72
CA VAL A 26 -1.05 0.47 -12.26
C VAL A 26 -2.40 0.14 -11.64
N TYR A 27 -3.00 1.08 -10.89
CA TYR A 27 -4.23 0.82 -10.13
C TYR A 27 -5.50 1.30 -10.82
N GLY A 28 -5.41 2.09 -11.90
CA GLY A 28 -6.55 2.65 -12.64
C GLY A 28 -7.27 3.78 -11.91
N THR A 29 -7.02 3.95 -10.61
CA THR A 29 -7.54 5.01 -9.74
C THR A 29 -6.54 5.32 -8.63
N LEU A 30 -6.55 6.56 -8.11
CA LEU A 30 -5.85 6.96 -6.88
C LEU A 30 -6.59 6.42 -5.65
N ASP A 31 -6.96 5.14 -5.63
CA ASP A 31 -7.78 4.60 -4.54
C ASP A 31 -6.91 3.93 -3.47
N PRO A 32 -6.56 4.65 -2.39
CA PRO A 32 -5.69 4.16 -1.33
C PRO A 32 -6.25 2.92 -0.64
N CYS A 33 -7.58 2.73 -0.68
CA CYS A 33 -8.25 1.59 -0.08
C CYS A 33 -7.89 0.26 -0.75
N ARG A 34 -7.68 0.28 -2.07
CA ARG A 34 -7.30 -0.93 -2.81
C ARG A 34 -5.88 -1.37 -2.51
N ILE A 35 -4.97 -0.40 -2.38
CA ILE A 35 -3.58 -0.64 -2.00
C ILE A 35 -3.51 -1.16 -0.55
N LEU A 36 -4.27 -0.53 0.35
CA LEU A 36 -4.38 -0.97 1.74
C LEU A 36 -4.86 -2.43 1.86
N ALA A 37 -5.87 -2.82 1.09
CA ALA A 37 -6.36 -4.19 1.09
C ALA A 37 -5.30 -5.22 0.67
N THR A 38 -4.46 -4.88 -0.29
CA THR A 38 -3.35 -5.74 -0.74
C THR A 38 -2.23 -5.82 0.30
N GLU A 39 -1.92 -4.75 1.03
CA GLU A 39 -0.86 -4.79 2.05
C GLU A 39 -1.32 -5.58 3.29
N LEU A 40 -2.57 -5.39 3.74
CA LEU A 40 -3.16 -6.13 4.87
C LEU A 40 -3.26 -7.64 4.61
N SER A 41 -3.61 -8.03 3.37
CA SER A 41 -3.67 -9.44 2.99
C SER A 41 -2.30 -10.10 3.05
N LYS A 42 -1.27 -9.45 2.52
CA LYS A 42 0.11 -9.96 2.55
C LYS A 42 0.65 -10.11 3.98
N GLU A 43 0.47 -9.11 4.82
CA GLU A 43 0.94 -9.16 6.21
C GLU A 43 0.27 -10.30 6.99
N THR A 44 -1.04 -10.46 6.83
CA THR A 44 -1.80 -11.55 7.47
C THR A 44 -1.31 -12.93 7.01
N ILE A 45 -1.04 -13.09 5.71
CA ILE A 45 -0.53 -14.35 5.16
C ILE A 45 0.88 -14.62 5.65
N GLU A 46 1.73 -13.60 5.71
CA GLU A 46 3.10 -13.71 6.22
C GLU A 46 3.10 -14.13 7.70
N ASP A 47 2.27 -13.52 8.54
CA ASP A 47 2.15 -13.87 9.96
C ASP A 47 1.60 -15.29 10.15
N ILE A 48 0.57 -15.68 9.38
CA ILE A 48 0.05 -17.06 9.39
C ILE A 48 1.16 -18.04 8.96
N SER A 49 1.93 -17.72 7.91
CA SER A 49 3.02 -18.58 7.44
C SER A 49 4.11 -18.77 8.50
N LYS A 50 4.47 -17.70 9.24
CA LYS A 50 5.43 -17.73 10.35
C LYS A 50 4.93 -18.56 11.53
N MET A 51 3.64 -18.46 11.87
CA MET A 51 3.04 -19.23 12.97
C MET A 51 2.92 -20.71 12.66
N PHE A 52 2.58 -21.07 11.42
CA PHE A 52 2.41 -22.46 11.00
C PHE A 52 3.70 -23.12 10.49
N GLY A 53 4.81 -22.38 10.44
CA GLY A 53 6.12 -22.90 10.03
C GLY A 53 6.15 -23.44 8.60
N GLY A 54 5.19 -23.05 7.77
CA GLY A 54 5.03 -23.53 6.40
C GLY A 54 5.33 -22.44 5.38
N ASP A 55 6.00 -22.82 4.30
CA ASP A 55 6.28 -21.93 3.17
C ASP A 55 4.94 -21.47 2.54
N GLY A 56 4.73 -20.16 2.42
CA GLY A 56 3.43 -19.51 2.11
C GLY A 56 2.71 -20.02 0.84
N SER A 57 3.39 -20.85 0.05
CA SER A 57 2.87 -21.65 -1.06
C SER A 57 1.54 -22.38 -0.78
N SER A 58 1.30 -22.91 0.42
CA SER A 58 0.03 -23.59 0.78
C SER A 58 -1.14 -22.64 1.05
N LEU A 59 -0.88 -21.35 1.27
CA LEU A 59 -1.91 -20.33 1.53
C LEU A 59 -2.43 -19.65 0.26
N GLY A 60 -1.96 -20.05 -0.94
CA GLY A 60 -2.37 -19.42 -2.20
C GLY A 60 -3.88 -19.43 -2.46
N GLN A 61 -4.62 -20.41 -1.94
CA GLN A 61 -6.09 -20.42 -2.03
C GLN A 61 -6.75 -19.46 -1.04
N VAL A 62 -6.09 -19.20 0.08
CA VAL A 62 -6.55 -18.29 1.13
C VAL A 62 -6.24 -16.83 0.73
N ASP A 63 -5.17 -16.61 -0.04
CA ASP A 63 -4.73 -15.29 -0.53
C ASP A 63 -5.84 -14.52 -1.26
N HIS A 64 -6.43 -15.13 -2.28
CA HIS A 64 -7.55 -14.51 -3.01
C HIS A 64 -8.80 -14.27 -2.15
N THR A 65 -9.03 -15.10 -1.14
CA THR A 65 -10.17 -14.97 -0.22
C THR A 65 -9.94 -13.83 0.77
N ILE A 66 -8.72 -13.70 1.27
CA ILE A 66 -8.29 -12.67 2.20
C ILE A 66 -8.29 -11.30 1.50
N GLU A 67 -7.76 -11.19 0.28
CA GLU A 67 -7.78 -9.94 -0.49
C GLU A 67 -9.22 -9.47 -0.76
N GLY A 68 -10.13 -10.38 -1.13
CA GLY A 68 -11.55 -10.08 -1.32
C GLY A 68 -12.22 -9.56 -0.05
N THR A 69 -11.88 -10.16 1.10
CA THR A 69 -12.39 -9.75 2.41
C THR A 69 -11.88 -8.36 2.79
N TYR A 70 -10.59 -8.09 2.61
CA TYR A 70 -10.04 -6.76 2.88
C TYR A 70 -10.54 -5.72 1.90
N ARG A 71 -10.85 -6.06 0.64
CA ARG A 71 -11.53 -5.15 -0.29
C ARG A 71 -12.92 -4.77 0.21
N LEU A 72 -13.68 -5.71 0.76
CA LEU A 72 -14.98 -5.41 1.38
C LEU A 72 -14.83 -4.52 2.62
N ILE A 73 -13.86 -4.82 3.49
CA ILE A 73 -13.60 -4.02 4.69
C ILE A 73 -13.17 -2.60 4.31
N THR A 74 -12.23 -2.46 3.38
CA THR A 74 -11.71 -1.17 2.94
C THR A 74 -12.69 -0.39 2.07
N SER A 75 -13.66 -1.05 1.42
CA SER A 75 -14.75 -0.36 0.72
C SER A 75 -15.68 0.42 1.65
N GLN A 76 -15.65 0.14 2.96
CA GLN A 76 -16.38 0.91 3.97
C GLN A 76 -15.57 2.11 4.51
N TYR A 77 -14.30 2.23 4.15
CA TYR A 77 -13.44 3.32 4.60
C TYR A 77 -13.48 4.49 3.63
N SER A 78 -13.33 5.69 4.18
CA SER A 78 -13.11 6.87 3.35
C SER A 78 -11.69 6.88 2.79
N SER A 79 -11.48 7.58 1.68
CA SER A 79 -10.16 7.69 1.05
C SER A 79 -9.09 8.22 2.01
N GLY A 80 -9.45 9.13 2.92
CA GLY A 80 -8.53 9.67 3.94
C GLY A 80 -8.13 8.62 4.98
N GLU A 81 -9.08 7.81 5.44
CA GLU A 81 -8.88 6.77 6.44
C GLU A 81 -8.00 5.62 5.90
N CYS A 82 -8.14 5.33 4.60
CA CYS A 82 -7.28 4.37 3.92
C CYS A 82 -5.84 4.86 3.78
N VAL A 83 -5.62 6.15 3.50
CA VAL A 83 -4.27 6.73 3.44
C VAL A 83 -3.62 6.73 4.82
N GLU A 84 -4.36 7.07 5.87
CA GLU A 84 -3.86 7.12 7.23
C GLU A 84 -3.40 5.73 7.70
N ARG A 85 -4.27 4.72 7.54
CA ARG A 85 -3.92 3.33 7.87
C ARG A 85 -2.79 2.78 7.03
N LEU A 86 -2.77 3.10 5.73
CA LEU A 86 -1.66 2.69 4.86
C LEU A 86 -0.35 3.35 5.31
N GLY A 87 -0.40 4.62 5.68
CA GLY A 87 0.73 5.36 6.22
C GLY A 87 1.27 4.74 7.51
N ASP A 88 0.40 4.30 8.42
CA ASP A 88 0.78 3.65 9.67
C ASP A 88 1.50 2.32 9.43
N ILE A 89 1.00 1.48 8.52
CA ILE A 89 1.65 0.21 8.15
C ILE A 89 3.05 0.47 7.59
N TRP A 90 3.17 1.44 6.69
CA TRP A 90 4.45 1.79 6.08
C TRP A 90 5.42 2.37 7.10
N ARG A 91 4.91 3.18 8.04
CA ARG A 91 5.69 3.76 9.13
C ARG A 91 6.21 2.67 10.07
N ASP A 92 5.38 1.70 10.43
CA ASP A 92 5.80 0.55 11.25
C ASP A 92 6.91 -0.24 10.54
N LYS A 93 6.72 -0.52 9.25
CA LYS A 93 7.68 -1.27 8.42
C LYS A 93 9.01 -0.54 8.24
N LEU A 94 9.02 0.79 8.21
CA LEU A 94 10.24 1.59 8.15
C LEU A 94 10.96 1.69 9.51
N SER A 95 10.24 1.48 10.62
CA SER A 95 10.76 1.57 11.98
C SER A 95 11.37 0.27 12.50
N ARG A 96 11.12 -0.84 11.81
CA ARG A 96 11.60 -2.19 12.12
C ARG A 96 12.88 -2.49 11.34
#